data_AF-A0A9D2NXF0-F1
#
_entry.id   AF-A0A9D2NXF0-F1
#
_cell.length_a   1.000
_cell.length_b   1.000
_cell.length_c   1.000
_cell.angle_alpha   90.00
_cell.angle_beta   90.00
_cell.angle_gamma   90.00
#
_symmetry.space_group_name_H-M   'P 1'
#
loop_
_entity.id
_entity.type
_entity.pdbx_description
1 polymer ?
#
loop_
_entity_poly.entity_id
_entity_poly.type
_entity_poly.pdbx_seq_one_letter_code
_entity_poly.pdbx_strand_id
1 'polypeptide(L)' 'MAQKKEKRFQIREEEGLGFGAVQIVVDTQTGVHYILASGVGGLSITPLLDRDGRVVVEDK' A
#
# COMPACT_ATOMS: atom_id res chain seq x y z
N MET A 1 -24.85 11.60 -13.40
CA MET A 1 -23.68 11.86 -12.53
C MET A 1 -23.25 10.53 -11.93
N ALA A 2 -22.12 9.95 -12.34
CA ALA A 2 -21.64 8.69 -11.77
C ALA A 2 -21.06 8.96 -10.37
N GLN A 3 -21.59 8.29 -9.34
CA GLN A 3 -21.10 8.40 -7.97
C GLN A 3 -19.68 7.83 -7.92
N LYS A 4 -18.69 8.66 -7.57
CA LYS A 4 -17.29 8.25 -7.49
C LYS A 4 -17.16 7.32 -6.28
N LYS A 5 -17.10 6.00 -6.52
CA LYS A 5 -16.83 5.02 -5.46
C LYS A 5 -15.45 5.30 -4.86
N GLU A 6 -15.37 5.31 -3.54
CA GLU A 6 -14.09 5.38 -2.85
C GLU A 6 -13.23 4.16 -3.22
N LYS A 7 -11.95 4.40 -3.47
CA LYS A 7 -11.00 3.32 -3.76
C LYS A 7 -10.69 2.59 -2.46
N ARG A 8 -10.78 1.25 -2.49
CA ARG A 8 -10.41 0.38 -1.37
C ARG A 8 -8.93 0.54 -1.00
N PHE A 9 -8.06 0.62 -1.99
CA PHE A 9 -6.63 0.76 -1.78
C PHE A 9 -6.21 2.22 -2.01
N GLN A 10 -5.67 2.86 -0.97
CA GLN A 10 -5.20 4.24 -1.02
C GLN A 10 -3.68 4.27 -0.93
N ILE A 11 -3.03 4.91 -1.90
CA ILE A 11 -1.58 5.17 -1.87
C ILE A 11 -1.33 6.28 -0.84
N ARG A 12 -0.51 5.99 0.16
CA ARG A 12 -0.06 6.96 1.17
C ARG A 12 1.27 7.59 0.76
N GLU A 13 2.17 6.78 0.22
CA GLU A 13 3.49 7.21 -0.24
C GLU A 13 3.85 6.49 -1.53
N GLU A 14 4.63 7.15 -2.39
CA GLU A 14 5.14 6.60 -3.63
C GLU A 14 6.52 7.18 -3.92
N GLU A 15 7.48 6.29 -4.18
CA GLU A 15 8.82 6.63 -4.62
C GLU A 15 9.11 5.94 -5.97
N GLY A 16 9.39 6.74 -7.00
CA GLY A 16 9.75 6.26 -8.32
C GLY A 16 11.23 5.88 -8.41
N LEU A 17 11.51 4.68 -8.91
CA LEU A 17 12.86 4.11 -9.07
C LEU A 17 13.26 3.98 -10.55
N GLY A 18 12.75 4.88 -11.41
CA GLY A 18 12.96 4.85 -12.85
C GLY A 18 12.09 3.79 -13.54
N PHE A 19 12.54 2.53 -13.57
CA PHE A 19 11.81 1.41 -14.18
C PHE A 19 10.91 0.66 -13.19
N GLY A 20 10.58 1.29 -12.07
CA GLY A 20 9.83 0.69 -10.97
C GLY A 20 9.39 1.73 -9.96
N ALA A 21 8.68 1.29 -8.93
CA ALA A 21 8.28 2.14 -7.81
C ALA A 21 8.16 1.34 -6.52
N VAL A 22 8.38 2.01 -5.41
CA VAL A 22 8.01 1.55 -4.07
C VAL A 22 6.83 2.38 -3.59
N GLN A 23 5.76 1.74 -3.15
CA GLN A 23 4.54 2.41 -2.68
C GLN A 23 4.14 1.89 -1.31
N ILE A 24 3.65 2.79 -0.46
CA ILE A 24 2.88 2.41 0.73
C ILE A 24 1.40 2.54 0.40
N VAL A 25 0.66 1.45 0.57
CA VAL A 25 -0.77 1.38 0.27
C VAL A 25 -1.54 0.90 1.49
N VAL A 26 -2.67 1.54 1.78
CA VAL A 26 -3.59 1.15 2.85
C VAL A 26 -4.84 0.51 2.25
N ASP A 27 -5.21 -0.67 2.75
CA ASP A 27 -6.53 -1.26 2.51
C ASP A 27 -7.55 -0.65 3.48
N THR A 28 -8.41 0.26 2.99
CA THR A 28 -9.38 0.99 3.82
C THR A 28 -10.48 0.11 4.44
N GLN A 29 -10.61 -1.15 4.00
CA GLN A 29 -11.52 -2.09 4.66
C GLN A 29 -10.94 -2.63 5.95
N THR A 30 -9.64 -2.93 5.97
CA THR A 30 -8.94 -3.60 7.08
C THR A 30 -8.03 -2.68 7.88
N GLY A 31 -7.67 -1.52 7.33
CA GLY A 31 -6.66 -0.59 7.86
C GLY A 31 -5.22 -1.02 7.59
N VAL A 32 -4.96 -2.20 7.03
CA VAL A 32 -3.60 -2.75 6.88
C VAL A 32 -2.76 -1.93 5.90
N HIS A 33 -1.53 -1.62 6.32
CA HIS A 33 -0.51 -1.00 5.46
C HIS A 33 0.34 -2.06 4.76
N TYR A 34 0.59 -1.84 3.48
CA TYR A 34 1.44 -2.69 2.64
C TYR A 34 2.54 -1.86 2.00
N ILE A 35 3.75 -2.43 1.90
CA ILE A 35 4.76 -2.01 0.94
C ILE A 35 4.59 -2.80 -0.34
N LEU A 36 4.52 -2.10 -1.46
CA LEU A 36 4.51 -2.67 -2.80
C LEU A 36 5.80 -2.23 -3.49
N ALA A 37 6.57 -3.18 -4.01
CA ALA A 37 7.66 -2.88 -4.92
C ALA A 37 7.34 -3.44 -6.29
N SER A 38 7.45 -2.58 -7.30
CA SER A 38 7.20 -2.90 -8.71
C SER A 38 8.44 -2.57 -9.53
N GLY A 39 8.71 -3.36 -10.57
CA GLY A 39 9.74 -3.06 -11.55
C GLY A 39 9.76 -4.09 -12.68
N VAL A 40 10.78 -4.02 -13.54
CA VAL A 40 10.96 -4.93 -14.69
C VAL A 40 10.96 -6.41 -14.28
N GLY A 41 11.41 -6.71 -13.06
CA GLY A 41 11.49 -8.07 -12.51
C GLY A 41 10.20 -8.58 -11.87
N GLY A 42 9.12 -7.79 -11.81
CA GLY A 42 7.82 -8.19 -11.28
C GLY A 42 7.27 -7.27 -10.20
N LEU A 43 6.26 -7.78 -9.49
CA LEU A 43 5.54 -7.11 -8.41
C LEU A 43 5.69 -7.91 -7.11
N SER A 44 5.88 -7.21 -6.00
CA SER A 44 5.80 -7.78 -4.65
C SER A 44 4.86 -6.95 -3.78
N ILE A 45 4.29 -7.60 -2.78
CA ILE A 45 3.45 -6.98 -1.75
C ILE A 45 3.78 -7.61 -0.41
N THR A 46 3.97 -6.80 0.63
CA THR A 46 4.28 -7.26 2.00
C THR A 46 3.59 -6.36 3.02
N PRO A 47 2.88 -6.91 4.04
CA PRO A 47 2.37 -6.09 5.14
C PRO A 47 3.51 -5.43 5.91
N LEU A 48 3.35 -4.16 6.27
CA LEU A 48 4.31 -3.51 7.16
C LEU A 48 4.17 -4.08 8.57
N LEU A 49 5.31 -4.28 9.25
CA LEU A 49 5.36 -4.74 10.62
C LEU A 49 5.90 -3.65 11.54
N ASP A 50 5.37 -3.57 12.76
CA ASP A 50 5.90 -2.74 13.83
C ASP A 50 7.11 -3.41 14.52
N ARG A 51 7.66 -2.73 15.54
CA ARG A 51 8.81 -3.23 16.31
C ARG A 51 8.55 -4.53 17.08
N ASP A 52 7.29 -4.87 17.32
CA ASP A 52 6.89 -6.09 18.02
C ASP A 52 6.54 -7.21 17.02
N GLY A 53 6.71 -6.97 15.71
CA GLY A 53 6.41 -7.91 14.64
C GLY A 53 4.93 -8.00 14.30
N ARG A 54 4.11 -7.06 14.75
CA ARG A 54 2.67 -7.01 14.45
C ARG A 54 2.42 -6.21 13.19
N VAL A 55 1.35 -6.56 12.47
CA VAL A 55 0.94 -5.82 11.27
C VAL A 55 0.53 -4.39 11.65
N VAL A 56 1.03 -3.42 10.88
CA VAL A 56 0.64 -2.00 11.02
C VAL A 56 -0.75 -1.80 10.43
N VAL A 57 -1.66 -1.24 11.22
CA VAL A 57 -3.07 -1.00 10.88
C VAL A 57 -3.44 0.44 11.26
N GLU A 58 -4.11 1.18 10.36
CA GLU A 58 -4.74 2.47 10.71
C GLU A 58 -6.10 2.21 11.39
N ASP A 59 -6.33 2.86 12.53
CA ASP A 59 -7.65 2.94 13.14
C ASP A 59 -8.55 3.88 12.31
N LYS A 60 -9.85 3.57 12.26
CA LYS A 60 -10.85 4.37 11.53
C LYS A 60 -11.34 5.57 12.30
#